data_AF-A0A2D4I4U5-F1
#
_entry.id   AF-A0A2D4I4U5-F1
#
_cell.length_a   1.000
_cell.length_b   1.000
_cell.length_c   1.000
_cell.angle_alpha   90.00
_cell.angle_beta   90.00
_cell.angle_gamma   90.00
#
_symmetry.space_group_name_H-M   'P 1'
#
loop_
_entity.id
_entity.type
_entity.pdbx_description
1 polymer ?
#
loop_
_entity_poly.entity_id
_entity_poly.type
_entity_poly.pdbx_seq_one_letter_code
_entity_poly.pdbx_strand_id
1 'polypeptide(L)'
;VTAKAQINRQGGTHSLRLMRETEAMLLWAERHLASVRAEHISGEANTKADWLSRAVVDQSEWQLHPDLFQEIVLRFGLPRVDLFATPQNTQLPRFFSRYRKPGTEHQRPQMQVAKGTAIRIHSPSLDTS
;
A
#
# COMPACT_ATOMS: atom_id res chain seq x y z
N VAL A 1 11.82 -9.00 11.17
CA VAL A 1 11.38 -8.27 12.39
C VAL A 1 10.01 -7.69 12.13
N THR A 2 9.01 -7.93 12.98
CA THR A 2 7.62 -7.48 12.75
C THR A 2 7.41 -6.05 13.26
N ALA A 3 6.57 -5.26 12.58
CA ALA A 3 6.30 -3.87 12.96
C ALA A 3 5.81 -3.72 14.43
N LYS A 4 5.08 -4.71 14.95
CA LYS A 4 4.64 -4.75 16.35
C LYS A 4 5.83 -4.73 17.31
N ALA A 5 6.86 -5.52 17.01
CA ALA A 5 8.04 -5.64 17.85
C ALA A 5 8.86 -4.34 17.85
N GLN A 6 8.94 -3.64 16.72
CA GLN A 6 9.60 -2.34 16.64
C GLN A 6 8.92 -1.30 17.53
N ILE A 7 7.60 -1.19 17.46
CA ILE A 7 6.85 -0.21 18.27
C ILE A 7 6.94 -0.56 19.77
N ASN A 8 6.67 -1.81 20.14
CA ASN A 8 6.67 -2.23 21.55
C ASN A 8 8.07 -2.23 22.19
N ARG A 9 9.15 -2.32 21.39
CA ARG A 9 10.53 -2.25 21.88
C ARG A 9 11.16 -0.88 21.64
N GLN A 10 10.38 0.08 21.17
CA GLN A 10 10.83 1.43 20.85
C GLN A 10 12.02 1.46 19.86
N GLY A 11 12.00 0.54 18.89
CA GLY A 11 13.01 0.38 17.85
C GLY A 11 13.67 -1.00 17.84
N GLY A 12 14.66 -1.15 16.96
CA GLY A 12 15.52 -2.31 16.85
C GLY A 12 16.70 -2.05 15.92
N THR A 13 17.75 -2.85 16.01
CA THR A 13 19.09 -2.56 15.44
C THR A 13 19.28 -2.92 13.97
N HIS A 14 18.26 -3.48 13.30
CA HIS A 14 18.45 -4.10 11.97
C HIS A 14 18.22 -3.18 10.76
N SER A 15 17.64 -1.98 10.91
CA SER A 15 17.45 -1.04 9.81
C SER A 15 17.40 0.41 10.28
N LEU A 16 18.39 1.21 9.86
CA LEU A 16 18.49 2.64 10.18
C LEU A 16 17.28 3.44 9.69
N ARG A 17 16.77 3.12 8.50
CA ARG A 17 15.58 3.79 7.96
C ARG A 17 14.36 3.51 8.84
N LEU A 18 14.13 2.24 9.18
CA LEU A 18 12.98 1.85 10.01
C LEU A 18 13.08 2.43 11.43
N MET A 19 14.29 2.52 11.98
CA MET A 19 14.56 3.15 13.26
C MET A 19 14.18 4.62 13.26
N ARG A 20 14.60 5.39 12.25
CA ARG A 20 14.27 6.82 12.12
C ARG A 20 12.76 7.06 12.06
N GLU A 21 12.03 6.24 11.29
CA GLU A 21 10.57 6.33 11.23
C GLU A 21 9.92 5.99 12.58
N THR A 22 10.45 4.98 13.28
CA THR A 22 9.97 4.58 14.61
C THR A 22 10.24 5.68 15.64
N GLU A 23 11.42 6.30 15.62
CA GLU A 23 11.81 7.41 16.49
C GLU A 23 10.91 8.63 16.26
N ALA A 24 10.71 9.03 15.01
CA ALA A 24 9.82 10.14 14.69
C ALA A 24 8.38 9.90 15.18
N MET A 25 7.87 8.68 15.02
CA MET A 25 6.56 8.28 15.52
C MET A 25 6.48 8.31 17.06
N LEU A 26 7.52 7.82 17.76
CA LEU A 26 7.56 7.79 19.22
C LEU A 26 7.69 9.19 19.82
N LEU A 27 8.54 10.04 19.27
CA LEU A 27 8.67 11.44 19.70
C LEU A 27 7.36 12.22 19.50
N TRP A 28 6.63 11.93 18.42
CA TRP A 28 5.29 12.47 18.24
C TRP A 28 4.33 11.90 19.30
N ALA A 29 4.35 10.59 19.54
CA ALA A 29 3.49 9.96 20.55
C ALA A 29 3.74 10.49 21.96
N GLU A 30 4.99 10.64 22.38
CA GLU A 30 5.36 11.19 23.69
C GLU A 30 4.78 12.58 23.94
N ARG A 31 4.67 13.39 22.89
CA ARG A 31 4.11 14.74 22.98
C ARG A 31 2.58 14.80 22.99
N HIS A 32 1.89 13.78 22.49
CA HIS A 32 0.45 13.85 22.21
C HIS A 32 -0.39 12.73 22.84
N LEU A 33 0.23 11.65 23.31
CA LEU A 33 -0.42 10.44 23.78
C LEU A 33 0.07 10.08 25.18
N ALA A 34 -0.84 9.66 26.06
CA ALA A 34 -0.48 9.23 27.41
C ALA A 34 0.34 7.92 27.42
N SER A 35 0.07 7.01 26.48
CA SER A 35 0.97 5.90 26.16
C SER A 35 0.69 5.36 24.75
N VAL A 36 1.59 4.51 24.25
CA VAL A 36 1.52 3.87 22.94
C VAL A 36 1.88 2.39 23.08
N ARG A 37 1.00 1.50 22.63
CA ARG A 37 1.25 0.05 22.56
C ARG A 37 0.69 -0.54 21.28
N ALA A 38 1.49 -1.38 20.63
CA ALA A 38 1.15 -2.10 19.41
C ALA A 38 0.59 -3.50 19.69
N GLU A 39 -0.60 -3.77 19.18
CA GLU A 39 -1.27 -5.08 19.27
C GLU A 39 -1.64 -5.64 17.91
N HIS A 40 -1.47 -6.95 17.74
CA HIS A 40 -1.82 -7.61 16.47
C HIS A 40 -3.33 -7.73 16.35
N ILE A 41 -3.89 -7.31 15.20
CA ILE A 41 -5.31 -7.46 14.90
C ILE A 41 -5.48 -8.60 13.89
N SER A 42 -6.45 -9.49 14.12
CA SER A 42 -6.82 -10.52 13.14
C SER A 42 -7.35 -9.89 11.84
N GLY A 43 -7.17 -10.58 10.71
CA GLY A 43 -7.63 -10.07 9.42
C GLY A 43 -9.13 -9.73 9.38
N GLU A 44 -9.96 -10.50 10.10
CA GLU A 44 -11.41 -10.26 10.23
C GLU A 44 -11.70 -8.89 10.89
N ALA A 45 -10.97 -8.54 11.94
CA ALA A 45 -11.09 -7.25 12.60
C ALA A 45 -10.40 -6.11 11.86
N ASN A 46 -9.54 -6.41 10.87
CA ASN A 46 -8.86 -5.44 10.02
C ASN A 46 -9.67 -5.02 8.78
N THR A 47 -10.86 -5.59 8.57
CA THR A 47 -11.65 -5.40 7.34
C THR A 47 -11.82 -3.93 6.94
N LYS A 48 -12.07 -3.02 7.89
CA LYS A 48 -12.25 -1.59 7.61
C LYS A 48 -10.96 -0.90 7.12
N ALA A 49 -9.84 -1.13 7.78
CA ALA A 49 -8.57 -0.52 7.39
C ALA A 49 -8.00 -1.16 6.11
N ASP A 50 -8.20 -2.47 5.92
CA ASP A 50 -7.92 -3.14 4.66
C ASP A 50 -8.78 -2.57 3.51
N TRP A 51 -10.07 -2.32 3.76
CA TRP A 51 -10.92 -1.70 2.74
C TRP A 51 -10.50 -0.27 2.43
N LEU A 52 -10.30 0.58 3.45
CA LEU A 52 -9.90 1.98 3.25
C LEU A 52 -8.54 2.12 2.55
N SER A 53 -7.54 1.32 2.96
CA SER A 53 -6.23 1.32 2.30
C SER A 53 -6.28 0.90 0.84
N ARG A 54 -7.33 0.17 0.44
CA ARG A 54 -7.56 -0.30 -0.94
C ARG A 54 -8.54 0.58 -1.72
N ALA A 55 -9.44 1.29 -1.03
CA ALA A 55 -10.47 2.13 -1.64
C ALA A 55 -9.90 3.45 -2.17
N VAL A 56 -8.78 3.92 -1.63
CA VAL A 56 -8.21 5.24 -1.94
C VAL A 56 -7.37 5.26 -3.22
N VAL A 57 -6.92 4.11 -3.73
CA VAL A 57 -6.13 4.06 -4.97
C VAL A 57 -6.93 3.32 -6.04
N ASP A 58 -7.64 4.08 -6.88
CA ASP A 58 -8.06 3.53 -8.15
C ASP A 58 -6.83 3.36 -9.05
N GLN A 59 -6.23 2.17 -8.96
CA GLN A 59 -5.12 1.75 -9.81
C GLN A 59 -5.46 1.81 -11.31
N SER A 60 -6.73 2.04 -11.65
CA SER A 60 -7.24 2.17 -13.01
C SER A 60 -6.87 3.51 -13.69
N GLU A 61 -6.38 4.50 -12.93
CA GLU A 61 -5.98 5.82 -13.45
C GLU A 61 -4.47 6.01 -13.60
N TRP A 62 -3.65 5.08 -13.12
CA TRP A 62 -2.20 5.26 -13.12
C TRP A 62 -1.63 4.81 -14.47
N GLN A 63 -0.99 5.73 -15.20
CA GLN A 63 -0.18 5.41 -16.38
C GLN A 63 1.25 5.86 -16.17
N LEU A 64 2.19 5.14 -16.80
CA LEU A 64 3.57 5.63 -16.89
C LEU A 64 3.59 6.95 -17.67
N HIS A 65 4.44 7.90 -17.26
CA HIS A 65 4.60 9.14 -18.02
C HIS A 65 4.95 8.82 -19.48
N PRO A 66 4.30 9.44 -20.48
CA PRO A 66 4.50 9.10 -21.89
C PRO A 66 5.97 9.09 -22.32
N ASP A 67 6.77 10.06 -21.83
CA ASP A 67 8.20 10.12 -22.17
C ASP A 67 8.98 8.92 -21.63
N LEU A 68 8.72 8.51 -20.38
CA LEU A 68 9.35 7.33 -19.79
C LEU A 68 8.91 6.05 -20.51
N PHE A 69 7.66 5.98 -20.95
CA PHE A 69 7.18 4.88 -21.76
C PHE A 69 7.93 4.82 -23.11
N GLN A 70 8.13 5.97 -23.76
CA GLN A 70 8.92 6.03 -25.00
C GLN A 70 10.37 5.63 -24.78
N GLU A 71 11.02 6.06 -23.71
CA GLU A 71 12.38 5.63 -23.37
C GLU A 71 12.49 4.10 -23.20
N ILE A 72 11.50 3.49 -22.55
CA ILE A 72 11.43 2.03 -22.39
C ILE A 72 11.23 1.35 -23.75
N VAL A 73 10.33 1.88 -24.59
CA VAL A 73 10.07 1.35 -25.94
C VAL A 73 11.31 1.42 -26.81
N LEU A 74 12.06 2.52 -26.77
CA LEU A 74 13.32 2.68 -27.50
C LEU A 74 14.38 1.66 -27.04
N ARG A 75 14.41 1.35 -25.74
CA ARG A 75 15.41 0.46 -25.15
C ARG A 75 15.09 -1.02 -25.31
N PHE A 76 13.83 -1.42 -25.21
CA PHE A 76 13.41 -2.82 -25.13
C PHE A 76 12.45 -3.26 -26.25
N GLY A 77 12.02 -2.33 -27.10
CA GLY A 77 11.01 -2.54 -28.13
C GLY A 77 9.58 -2.29 -27.65
N LEU A 78 8.66 -2.13 -28.60
CA LEU A 78 7.25 -1.87 -28.31
C LEU A 78 6.57 -3.14 -27.75
N PRO A 79 5.98 -3.09 -26.54
CA PRO A 79 5.25 -4.22 -26.00
C PRO A 79 3.98 -4.48 -26.82
N ARG A 80 3.59 -5.76 -26.97
CA ARG A 80 2.39 -6.14 -27.73
C ARG A 80 1.09 -5.96 -26.97
N VAL A 81 1.13 -5.97 -25.64
CA VAL A 81 -0.05 -5.88 -24.77
C VAL A 81 0.33 -5.22 -23.43
N ASP A 82 -0.54 -4.35 -22.92
CA ASP A 82 -0.45 -3.81 -21.57
C ASP A 82 -1.29 -4.67 -20.62
N LEU A 83 -0.68 -5.24 -19.57
CA LEU A 83 -1.40 -6.12 -18.64
C LEU A 83 -2.12 -5.37 -17.51
N PHE A 84 -1.88 -4.07 -17.36
CA PHE A 84 -2.30 -3.28 -16.20
C PHE A 84 -2.90 -1.92 -16.59
N ALA A 85 -3.72 -1.89 -17.65
CA ALA A 85 -4.34 -0.66 -18.13
C ALA A 85 -5.88 -0.71 -18.17
N THR A 86 -6.47 0.43 -18.47
CA THR A 86 -7.87 0.72 -18.74
C THR A 86 -7.99 1.44 -20.08
N PRO A 87 -9.21 1.56 -20.64
CA PRO A 87 -9.41 2.36 -21.85
C PRO A 87 -8.94 3.82 -21.69
N GLN A 88 -8.89 4.34 -20.46
CA GLN A 88 -8.54 5.72 -20.16
C GLN A 88 -7.02 5.96 -20.05
N ASN A 89 -6.24 4.94 -19.71
CA ASN A 89 -4.82 5.10 -19.37
C ASN A 89 -3.88 4.22 -20.22
N THR A 90 -4.44 3.45 -21.17
CA THR A 90 -3.64 2.55 -22.00
C THR A 90 -2.76 3.32 -22.98
N GLN A 91 -1.49 2.96 -23.01
CA GLN A 91 -0.52 3.45 -24.01
C GLN A 91 -0.34 2.46 -25.17
N LEU A 92 -1.11 1.37 -25.18
CA LEU A 92 -1.11 0.34 -26.20
C LEU A 92 -2.53 0.06 -26.72
N PRO A 93 -2.68 -0.32 -28.00
CA PRO A 93 -3.99 -0.67 -28.57
C PRO A 93 -4.57 -1.96 -27.97
N ARG A 94 -3.73 -2.81 -27.37
CA ARG A 94 -4.11 -4.06 -26.72
C ARG A 94 -3.80 -3.96 -25.24
N PHE A 95 -4.81 -4.14 -24.40
CA PHE A 95 -4.63 -4.09 -22.95
C PHE A 95 -5.60 -5.00 -22.18
N PHE A 96 -5.20 -5.38 -20.98
CA PHE A 96 -5.99 -6.15 -20.02
C PHE A 96 -6.34 -5.26 -18.83
N SER A 97 -7.60 -5.35 -18.38
CA SER A 97 -8.12 -4.53 -17.28
C SER A 97 -8.68 -5.37 -16.14
N ARG A 98 -8.81 -4.78 -14.94
CA ARG A 98 -9.34 -5.45 -13.72
C ARG A 98 -10.72 -6.04 -13.92
N TYR A 99 -11.55 -5.22 -14.53
CA TYR A 99 -12.95 -5.47 -14.82
C TYR A 99 -13.10 -5.46 -16.33
N ARG A 100 -14.05 -6.22 -16.86
CA ARG A 100 -14.37 -6.16 -18.29
C ARG A 100 -14.79 -4.73 -18.65
N LYS A 101 -14.05 -4.08 -19.55
CA LYS A 101 -14.36 -2.75 -20.08
C LYS A 101 -14.43 -2.83 -21.61
N PRO A 102 -15.11 -1.90 -22.29
CA PRO A 102 -15.06 -1.81 -23.74
C PRO A 102 -13.61 -1.65 -24.21
N GLY A 103 -13.19 -2.43 -25.22
CA GLY A 103 -11.81 -2.40 -25.75
C GLY A 103 -10.78 -3.25 -25.00
N THR A 104 -11.12 -3.82 -23.84
CA THR A 104 -10.23 -4.74 -23.14
C THR A 104 -10.09 -6.06 -23.92
N GLU A 105 -8.87 -6.49 -24.19
CA GLU A 105 -8.62 -7.75 -24.89
C GLU A 105 -9.06 -8.94 -24.03
N HIS A 106 -8.64 -9.01 -22.76
CA HIS A 106 -9.10 -9.99 -21.77
C HIS A 106 -9.12 -9.41 -20.35
N GLN A 107 -9.96 -9.97 -19.48
CA GLN A 107 -9.92 -9.63 -18.06
C GLN A 107 -8.63 -10.17 -17.44
N ARG A 108 -7.91 -9.33 -16.68
CA ARG A 108 -6.70 -9.76 -16.01
C ARG A 108 -7.01 -10.87 -14.98
N PRO A 109 -6.18 -11.92 -14.86
CA PRO A 109 -6.31 -12.90 -13.79
C PRO A 109 -6.30 -12.21 -12.42
N GLN A 110 -7.12 -12.69 -11.49
CA GLN A 110 -7.14 -12.14 -10.14
C GLN A 110 -5.85 -12.53 -9.42
N MET A 111 -4.88 -11.60 -9.38
CA MET A 111 -3.71 -11.76 -8.53
C MET A 111 -4.16 -11.78 -7.06
N GLN A 112 -3.81 -12.85 -6.34
CA GLN A 112 -4.00 -12.90 -4.90
C GLN A 112 -3.11 -11.84 -4.26
N VAL A 113 -3.73 -10.86 -3.61
CA VAL A 113 -3.01 -9.84 -2.87
C VAL A 113 -2.71 -10.41 -1.48
N ALA A 114 -1.46 -10.28 -1.02
CA ALA A 114 -1.10 -10.68 0.33
C ALA A 114 -2.02 -9.98 1.35
N LYS A 115 -2.47 -10.73 2.37
CA LYS A 115 -3.23 -10.17 3.49
C LYS A 115 -2.32 -9.21 4.26
N GLY A 116 -2.78 -7.98 4.46
CA GLY A 116 -2.05 -7.01 5.28
C GLY A 116 -2.04 -7.45 6.74
N THR A 117 -0.93 -7.23 7.43
CA THR A 117 -0.89 -7.35 8.90
C THR A 117 -1.17 -5.99 9.51
N ALA A 118 -2.20 -5.90 10.35
CA ALA A 118 -2.53 -4.67 11.03
C ALA A 118 -2.12 -4.68 12.50
N ILE A 119 -1.76 -3.49 12.96
CA ILE A 119 -1.38 -3.23 14.33
C ILE A 119 -2.29 -2.13 14.86
N ARG A 120 -2.95 -2.38 15.99
CA ARG A 120 -3.65 -1.33 16.73
C ARG A 120 -2.66 -0.60 17.61
N ILE A 121 -2.71 0.72 17.60
CA ILE A 121 -2.02 1.56 18.57
C ILE A 121 -3.06 2.00 19.61
N HIS A 122 -2.84 1.65 20.87
CA HIS A 122 -3.64 2.12 21.99
C HIS A 122 -2.99 3.32 22.66
N SER A 123 -3.81 4.30 23.02
CA SER A 123 -3.51 5.31 24.02
C SER A 123 -4.62 5.26 25.08
N PRO A 124 -4.32 4.93 26.34
CA PRO A 124 -5.31 5.02 27.39
C PRO A 124 -5.72 6.49 27.48
N SER A 125 -7.01 6.75 27.28
CA SER A 125 -7.60 7.99 27.75
C SER A 125 -7.28 8.12 29.23
N LEU A 126 -6.87 9.32 29.66
CA LEU A 126 -6.91 9.68 31.07
C LEU A 126 -8.37 9.48 31.50
N ASP A 127 -8.64 8.37 32.20
CA ASP A 127 -9.87 8.20 32.97
C ASP A 127 -9.87 9.35 33.97
N THR A 128 -10.65 10.39 33.68
CA THR A 128 -11.05 11.36 34.69
C THR A 128 -12.02 10.65 35.62
N SER A 129 -11.60 10.59 36.87
CA SER A 129 -12.27 10.00 38.04
C SER A 129 -13.73 10.41 38.21
#